data_AF-A0A9D6SLW9-F1
#
_entry.id   AF-A0A9D6SLW9-F1
#
_cell.length_a   1.000
_cell.length_b   1.000
_cell.length_c   1.000
_cell.angle_alpha   90.00
_cell.angle_beta   90.00
_cell.angle_gamma   90.00
#
_symmetry.space_group_name_H-M   'P 1'
#
loop_
_entity.id
_entity.type
_entity.pdbx_description
1 polymer ?
#
loop_
_entity_poly.entity_id
_entity_poly.type
_entity_poly.pdbx_seq_one_letter_code
_entity_poly.pdbx_strand_id
1 'polypeptide(L)'
;MSSAKLPRNTTRQAEEPLYGEISRILHRITGTVIVVFVLVHVLGQGVLHVSSLASLKESAPWLPTLQSQHWIRALLLPSIVFHTIYGLRLLATDLGLRMDYKASLWITVCVSAVFGLWEIARYGGV
;
A
#
# COMPACT_ATOMS: atom_id res chain seq x y z
N MET A 1 15.88 9.51 -51.57
CA MET A 1 15.10 10.52 -50.82
C MET A 1 15.30 10.24 -49.34
N SER A 2 15.98 11.13 -48.62
CA SER A 2 16.20 11.00 -47.17
C SER A 2 14.87 11.27 -46.45
N SER A 3 14.30 10.25 -45.82
CA SER A 3 13.14 10.43 -44.94
C SER A 3 13.53 11.37 -43.80
N ALA A 4 12.96 12.58 -43.78
CA ALA A 4 13.19 13.53 -42.70
C ALA A 4 12.68 12.90 -41.40
N LYS A 5 13.60 12.61 -40.49
CA LYS A 5 13.27 12.07 -39.16
C LYS A 5 12.43 13.14 -38.45
N LEU A 6 11.15 12.85 -38.21
CA LEU A 6 10.27 13.76 -37.47
C LEU A 6 10.92 14.11 -36.12
N PRO A 7 10.76 15.37 -35.65
CA PRO A 7 11.28 15.79 -34.35
C PRO A 7 10.79 14.83 -33.25
N ARG A 8 11.65 14.53 -32.28
CA ARG A 8 11.29 13.69 -31.12
C ARG A 8 10.04 14.29 -30.48
N ASN A 9 8.94 13.53 -30.42
CA ASN A 9 7.71 13.95 -29.74
C ASN A 9 8.03 14.21 -28.26
N THR A 10 8.09 15.48 -27.88
CA THR A 10 8.33 15.95 -26.51
C THR A 10 7.03 16.04 -25.69
N THR A 11 5.86 15.86 -26.30
CA THR A 11 4.54 15.88 -25.64
C THR A 11 4.06 14.49 -25.21
N ARG A 12 4.80 13.41 -25.50
CA ARG A 12 4.43 12.03 -25.10
C ARG A 12 4.12 11.88 -23.61
N GLN A 13 4.75 12.67 -22.73
CA GLN A 13 4.43 12.70 -21.29
C GLN A 13 3.02 13.22 -20.97
N ALA A 14 2.39 13.97 -21.87
CA ALA A 14 1.02 14.46 -21.76
C ALA A 14 -0.01 13.54 -22.46
N GLU A 15 0.45 12.57 -23.26
CA GLU A 15 -0.40 11.67 -24.06
C GLU A 15 -0.58 10.29 -23.40
N GLU A 16 0.35 9.88 -22.53
CA GLU A 16 0.30 8.58 -21.85
C GLU A 16 0.01 8.73 -20.33
N PRO A 17 -0.59 7.71 -19.69
CA PRO A 17 -0.77 7.70 -18.24
C PRO A 17 0.58 7.88 -17.53
N LEU A 18 0.64 8.80 -16.56
CA LEU A 18 1.83 9.05 -15.75
C LEU A 18 2.01 7.94 -14.70
N TYR A 19 2.37 6.74 -15.13
CA TYR A 19 2.50 5.55 -14.27
C TYR A 19 3.40 5.79 -13.05
N GLY A 20 4.49 6.55 -13.22
CA GLY A 20 5.39 6.92 -12.11
C GLY A 20 4.80 7.93 -11.12
N GLU A 21 3.81 8.73 -11.52
CA GLU A 21 3.08 9.59 -10.60
C GLU A 21 2.03 8.80 -9.83
N ILE A 22 1.27 7.96 -10.54
CA ILE A 22 0.28 7.05 -9.95
C ILE A 22 0.93 6.19 -8.87
N SER A 23 2.07 5.55 -9.19
CA SER A 23 2.78 4.70 -8.24
C SER A 23 3.26 5.46 -6.99
N ARG A 24 3.73 6.71 -7.14
CA ARG A 24 4.12 7.58 -6.01
C ARG A 24 2.91 7.98 -5.16
N ILE A 25 1.77 8.28 -5.77
CA ILE A 25 0.54 8.61 -5.04
C ILE A 25 0.07 7.38 -4.24
N LEU A 26 0.00 6.21 -4.88
CA LEU A 26 -0.38 4.97 -4.21
C LEU A 26 0.57 4.62 -3.06
N HIS A 27 1.87 4.84 -3.22
CA HIS A 27 2.85 4.60 -2.15
C HIS A 27 2.63 5.51 -0.93
N ARG A 28 2.28 6.78 -1.15
CA ARG A 28 1.92 7.72 -0.07
C ARG A 28 0.63 7.30 0.62
N ILE A 29 -0.42 6.97 -0.15
CA ILE A 29 -1.71 6.54 0.41
C ILE A 29 -1.53 5.29 1.28
N THR A 30 -0.86 4.26 0.74
CA THR A 30 -0.61 3.02 1.48
C THR A 30 0.26 3.26 2.72
N GLY A 31 1.26 4.14 2.64
CA GLY A 31 2.06 4.55 3.80
C GLY A 31 1.22 5.22 4.89
N THR A 32 0.33 6.15 4.52
CA THR A 32 -0.60 6.80 5.45
C THR A 32 -1.53 5.78 6.11
N VAL A 33 -2.09 4.85 5.35
CA VAL A 33 -2.94 3.76 5.87
C VAL A 33 -2.19 2.95 6.92
N ILE A 34 -0.93 2.56 6.63
CA ILE A 34 -0.10 1.79 7.56
C ILE A 34 0.19 2.58 8.84
N VAL A 35 0.58 3.85 8.73
CA VAL A 35 0.90 4.69 9.90
C VAL A 35 -0.33 4.87 10.79
N VAL A 36 -1.48 5.20 10.21
CA VAL A 36 -2.75 5.36 10.96
C VAL A 36 -3.14 4.05 11.63
N PHE A 37 -3.05 2.92 10.91
CA PHE A 37 -3.32 1.61 11.49
C PHE A 37 -2.41 1.32 12.67
N VAL A 38 -1.09 1.46 12.51
CA VAL A 38 -0.12 1.17 13.58
C VAL A 38 -0.40 2.04 14.80
N LEU A 39 -0.68 3.33 14.63
CA LEU A 39 -1.00 4.24 15.73
C LEU A 39 -2.24 3.77 16.49
N VAL A 40 -3.36 3.54 15.80
CA VAL A 40 -4.62 3.09 16.41
C VAL A 40 -4.46 1.70 17.04
N HIS A 41 -3.75 0.80 16.38
CA HIS A 41 -3.52 -0.57 16.84
C HIS A 41 -2.70 -0.58 18.13
N VAL A 42 -1.58 0.14 18.17
CA VAL A 42 -0.72 0.21 19.37
C VAL A 42 -1.46 0.83 20.55
N LEU A 43 -2.21 1.92 20.34
CA LEU A 43 -3.02 2.54 21.39
C LEU A 43 -4.10 1.57 21.91
N GLY A 44 -4.80 0.89 21.00
CA GLY A 44 -5.81 -0.11 21.35
C GLY A 44 -5.22 -1.28 22.13
N GLN A 45 -4.07 -1.80 21.70
CA GLN A 45 -3.34 -2.86 22.42
C GLN A 45 -2.89 -2.39 23.80
N GLY A 46 -2.44 -1.15 23.93
CA GLY A 46 -2.12 -0.51 25.20
C GLY A 46 -3.31 -0.52 26.16
N VAL A 47 -4.47 -0.03 25.73
CA VAL A 47 -5.70 -0.03 26.55
C VAL A 47 -6.12 -1.45 26.97
N LEU A 48 -5.96 -2.43 26.08
CA LEU A 48 -6.41 -3.81 26.35
C LEU A 48 -5.51 -4.57 27.34
N HIS A 49 -4.21 -4.26 27.37
CA HIS A 49 -3.20 -5.08 28.07
C HIS A 49 -2.46 -4.35 29.19
N VAL A 50 -2.49 -3.02 29.25
CA VAL A 50 -1.82 -2.25 30.31
C VAL A 50 -2.77 -2.08 31.49
N SER A 51 -2.39 -2.61 32.66
CA SER A 51 -3.22 -2.59 33.87
C SER A 51 -3.60 -1.18 34.35
N SER A 52 -2.73 -0.20 34.17
CA SER A 52 -3.01 1.21 34.52
C SER A 52 -4.11 1.85 33.67
N LEU A 53 -4.54 1.21 32.57
CA LEU A 53 -5.60 1.69 31.68
C LEU A 53 -6.91 0.87 31.81
N ALA A 54 -7.05 0.05 32.85
CA ALA A 54 -8.21 -0.83 33.04
C ALA A 54 -9.56 -0.08 33.03
N SER A 55 -9.62 1.11 33.62
CA SER A 55 -10.83 1.95 33.61
C SER A 55 -11.25 2.38 32.19
N LEU A 56 -10.28 2.68 31.31
CA LEU A 56 -10.56 2.97 29.90
C LEU A 56 -11.07 1.75 29.15
N LYS A 57 -10.52 0.56 29.46
CA LYS A 57 -10.99 -0.71 28.89
C LYS A 57 -12.46 -0.99 29.24
N GLU A 58 -12.85 -0.76 30.50
CA GLU A 58 -14.24 -0.91 30.94
C GLU A 58 -15.19 0.06 30.20
N SER A 59 -14.72 1.27 29.91
CA SER A 59 -15.47 2.27 29.14
C SER A 59 -15.55 1.99 27.63
N ALA A 60 -14.72 1.07 27.11
CA ALA A 60 -14.60 0.77 25.68
C ALA A 60 -14.82 -0.73 25.37
N PRO A 61 -16.00 -1.30 25.67
CA PRO A 61 -16.28 -2.73 25.44
C PRO A 61 -16.26 -3.11 23.96
N TRP A 62 -16.38 -2.15 23.04
CA TRP A 62 -16.31 -2.34 21.60
C TRP A 62 -14.87 -2.51 21.08
N LEU A 63 -13.86 -2.14 21.87
CA LEU A 63 -12.47 -2.09 21.42
C LEU A 63 -11.90 -3.47 21.00
N PRO A 64 -12.12 -4.58 21.73
CA PRO A 64 -11.70 -5.91 21.27
C PRO A 64 -12.29 -6.26 19.91
N THR A 65 -13.58 -5.99 19.71
CA THR A 65 -14.29 -6.26 18.45
C THR A 65 -13.73 -5.41 17.30
N LEU A 66 -13.38 -4.15 17.55
CA LEU A 66 -12.74 -3.31 16.53
C LEU A 66 -11.36 -3.86 16.14
N GLN A 67 -10.57 -4.32 17.11
CA GLN A 67 -9.23 -4.86 16.89
C GLN A 67 -9.22 -6.22 16.16
N SER A 68 -10.36 -6.93 16.14
CA SER A 68 -10.50 -8.24 15.48
C SER A 68 -11.16 -8.18 14.10
N GLN A 69 -11.44 -6.99 13.55
CA GLN A 69 -12.14 -6.86 12.28
C GLN A 69 -11.32 -7.39 11.09
N HIS A 70 -11.86 -8.37 10.37
CA HIS A 70 -11.18 -9.03 9.24
C HIS A 70 -10.97 -8.10 8.04
N TRP A 71 -11.88 -7.17 7.79
CA TRP A 71 -11.76 -6.20 6.68
C TRP A 71 -10.55 -5.27 6.86
N ILE A 72 -10.13 -4.99 8.10
CA ILE A 72 -8.94 -4.18 8.37
C ILE A 72 -7.71 -4.91 7.82
N ARG A 73 -7.62 -6.23 8.03
CA ARG A 73 -6.51 -7.05 7.52
C ARG A 73 -6.55 -7.14 6.00
N ALA A 74 -7.74 -7.30 5.42
CA ALA A 74 -7.94 -7.32 3.97
C ALA A 74 -7.50 -6.02 3.28
N LEU A 75 -7.60 -4.86 3.94
CA LEU A 75 -7.08 -3.59 3.44
C LEU A 75 -5.58 -3.41 3.75
N LEU A 76 -5.16 -3.80 4.95
CA LEU A 76 -3.80 -3.56 5.44
C LEU A 76 -2.77 -4.41 4.72
N LEU A 77 -3.04 -5.70 4.49
CA LEU A 77 -2.09 -6.60 3.84
C LEU A 77 -1.67 -6.14 2.44
N PRO A 78 -2.60 -5.86 1.49
CA PRO A 78 -2.20 -5.35 0.18
C PRO A 78 -1.53 -3.97 0.29
N SER A 79 -1.91 -3.14 1.26
CA SER A 79 -1.26 -1.84 1.49
C SER A 79 0.22 -2.02 1.90
N ILE A 80 0.51 -2.93 2.82
CA ILE A 80 1.88 -3.26 3.24
C ILE A 80 2.67 -3.83 2.06
N VAL A 81 2.14 -4.84 1.37
CA VAL A 81 2.83 -5.48 0.24
C VAL A 81 3.16 -4.46 -0.84
N PHE A 82 2.20 -3.61 -1.21
CA PHE A 82 2.42 -2.54 -2.19
C PHE A 82 3.49 -1.57 -1.71
N HIS A 83 3.35 -1.07 -0.48
CA HIS A 83 4.23 -0.07 0.09
C HIS A 83 5.68 -0.57 0.16
N THR A 84 5.87 -1.82 0.59
CA THR A 84 7.19 -2.46 0.68
C THR A 84 7.81 -2.69 -0.68
N ILE A 85 7.11 -3.33 -1.63
CA ILE A 85 7.66 -3.62 -2.96
C ILE A 85 8.00 -2.32 -3.70
N TYR A 86 7.11 -1.32 -3.64
CA TYR A 86 7.39 -0.04 -4.28
C TYR A 86 8.51 0.74 -3.59
N GLY A 87 8.59 0.71 -2.26
CA GLY A 87 9.69 1.29 -1.50
C GLY A 87 11.05 0.66 -1.86
N LEU A 88 11.09 -0.67 -2.01
CA LEU A 88 12.27 -1.38 -2.49
C LEU A 88 12.64 -0.96 -3.92
N ARG A 89 11.66 -0.75 -4.79
CA ARG A 89 11.90 -0.23 -6.13
C ARG A 89 12.48 1.19 -6.11
N LEU A 90 11.99 2.07 -5.25
CA LEU A 90 12.57 3.42 -5.08
C LEU A 90 14.03 3.32 -4.65
N LEU A 91 14.32 2.52 -3.62
CA LEU A 91 15.68 2.27 -3.16
C LEU A 91 16.57 1.70 -4.29
N ALA A 92 16.06 0.73 -5.04
CA ALA A 92 16.77 0.17 -6.19
C ALA A 92 17.10 1.23 -7.25
N THR A 93 16.15 2.12 -7.55
CA THR A 93 16.39 3.22 -8.50
C THR A 93 17.38 4.25 -7.96
N ASP A 94 17.38 4.51 -6.65
CA ASP A 94 18.34 5.42 -6.00
C ASP A 94 19.75 4.83 -6.02
N LEU A 95 19.88 3.50 -6.00
CA LEU A 95 21.14 2.77 -6.19
C LEU A 95 21.58 2.66 -7.66
N GLY A 96 20.84 3.27 -8.60
CA GLY A 96 21.19 3.36 -10.02
C GLY A 96 20.58 2.29 -10.93
N LEU A 97 19.70 1.42 -10.41
CA LEU A 97 19.00 0.44 -11.25
C LEU A 97 17.92 1.13 -12.08
N ARG A 98 17.93 0.89 -13.40
CA ARG A 98 16.89 1.39 -14.31
C ARG A 98 15.74 0.40 -14.38
N MET A 99 14.58 0.79 -13.86
CA MET A 99 13.37 -0.03 -13.89
C MET A 99 12.25 0.69 -14.64
N ASP A 100 11.58 -0.04 -15.54
CA ASP A 100 10.43 0.49 -16.27
C ASP A 100 9.27 0.81 -15.33
N TYR A 101 8.68 2.00 -15.47
CA TYR A 101 7.63 2.49 -14.57
C TYR A 101 6.33 1.71 -14.72
N LYS A 102 5.96 1.34 -15.94
CA LYS A 102 4.70 0.65 -16.23
C LYS A 102 4.75 -0.77 -15.71
N ALA A 103 5.79 -1.53 -16.05
CA ALA A 103 5.99 -2.89 -15.59
C ALA A 103 6.12 -2.91 -14.05
N SER A 104 6.91 -2.01 -13.47
CA SER A 104 7.05 -1.93 -12.01
C SER A 104 5.72 -1.67 -11.31
N LEU A 105 4.90 -0.72 -11.80
CA LEU A 105 3.59 -0.46 -11.24
C LEU A 105 2.70 -1.71 -11.30
N TRP A 106 2.56 -2.32 -12.48
CA TRP A 106 1.67 -3.47 -12.64
C TRP A 106 2.12 -4.69 -11.86
N ILE A 107 3.43 -4.97 -11.79
CA ILE A 107 3.97 -6.05 -10.94
C ILE A 107 3.60 -5.79 -9.48
N THR A 108 3.85 -4.57 -9.00
CA THR A 108 3.55 -4.19 -7.61
C THR A 108 2.05 -4.32 -7.32
N VAL A 109 1.19 -3.81 -8.21
CA VAL A 109 -0.28 -3.89 -8.08
C VAL A 109 -0.75 -5.33 -8.10
N CYS A 110 -0.32 -6.14 -9.07
CA CYS A 110 -0.76 -7.53 -9.21
C CYS A 110 -0.32 -8.38 -8.01
N VAL A 111 0.93 -8.26 -7.57
CA VAL A 111 1.40 -8.98 -6.37
C VAL A 111 0.58 -8.57 -5.16
N SER A 112 0.39 -7.27 -4.94
CA SER A 112 -0.42 -6.77 -3.81
C SER A 112 -1.87 -7.25 -3.87
N ALA A 113 -2.48 -7.23 -5.06
CA ALA A 113 -3.84 -7.68 -5.27
C ALA A 113 -3.98 -9.19 -5.01
N VAL A 114 -3.02 -10.02 -5.42
CA VAL A 114 -3.03 -11.46 -5.13
C VAL A 114 -3.04 -11.71 -3.62
N PHE A 115 -2.19 -11.02 -2.85
CA PHE A 115 -2.21 -11.14 -1.38
C PHE A 115 -3.52 -10.64 -0.76
N GLY A 116 -4.08 -9.54 -1.27
CA GLY A 116 -5.37 -9.02 -0.80
C GLY A 116 -6.53 -9.98 -1.10
N LEU A 117 -6.60 -10.52 -2.32
CA LEU A 117 -7.61 -11.50 -2.73
C LEU A 117 -7.48 -12.79 -1.94
N TRP A 118 -6.26 -13.27 -1.72
CA TRP A 118 -6.01 -14.43 -0.86
C TRP A 118 -6.50 -14.19 0.57
N GLU A 119 -6.22 -13.02 1.14
CA GLU A 119 -6.70 -12.66 2.49
C GLU A 119 -8.23 -12.63 2.57
N ILE A 120 -8.89 -12.07 1.55
CA ILE A 120 -10.35 -12.05 1.49
C ILE A 120 -10.90 -13.48 1.36
N ALA A 121 -10.31 -14.32 0.51
CA ALA A 121 -10.72 -15.70 0.32
C ALA A 121 -10.65 -16.52 1.62
N ARG A 122 -9.61 -16.32 2.43
CA ARG A 122 -9.47 -16.96 3.76
C ARG A 122 -10.66 -16.69 4.68
N TYR A 123 -11.29 -15.52 4.60
CA TYR A 123 -12.48 -15.19 5.40
C TYR A 123 -13.80 -15.51 4.68
N GLY A 124 -13.76 -15.72 3.37
CA GLY A 124 -14.91 -16.13 2.55
C GLY A 124 -15.23 -17.63 2.58
N GLY A 125 -14.40 -18.45 3.24
CA GLY A 125 -14.64 -19.90 3.38
C GLY A 125 -14.23 -20.75 2.16
N VAL A 126 -13.27 -20.27 1.37
CA VAL A 126 -12.64 -21.03 0.26
C VAL A 126 -11.22 -21.45 0.67
#